data_AF-A0A3N4PGW0-F1
#
_entry.id   AF-A0A3N4PGW0-F1
#
_cell.length_a   1.000
_cell.length_b   1.000
_cell.length_c   1.000
_cell.angle_alpha   90.00
_cell.angle_beta   90.00
_cell.angle_gamma   90.00
#
_symmetry.space_group_name_H-M   'P 1'
#
loop_
_entity.id
_entity.type
_entity.pdbx_description
1 polymer ?
#
loop_
_entity_poly.entity_id
_entity_poly.type
_entity_poly.pdbx_seq_one_letter_code
_entity_poly.pdbx_strand_id
1 'polypeptide(L)'
;MAVELEQIALGGLFYRKGKVTQVREEHFLQMAAFAREIDPIPIDGIRLWKLGFSRNITTGASYKSWQGITLYLKPGTLNRWLVQFEGVPKVGALEYIHEVQRLWFTLFGEHLTLVAGAVKEKDRDNEKPPVPEPVAIPGDHIYDQPYYVTWDSRLLIRTGRIAVWRIGEEKTLFEWSGRRVGLTLVTGQASEEDRVLGGKWLQQHLEAVGLRNPEGEDPARYLG
;
A
#
# COMPACT_ATOMS: atom_id res chain seq x y z
N MET A 1 18.38 3.25 8.76
CA MET A 1 18.14 2.04 7.94
C MET A 1 18.42 2.44 6.51
N ALA A 2 19.16 1.63 5.74
CA ALA A 2 19.38 1.93 4.32
C ALA A 2 18.05 1.80 3.55
N VAL A 3 17.82 2.68 2.58
CA VAL A 3 16.68 2.57 1.66
C VAL A 3 17.09 1.63 0.53
N GLU A 4 16.35 0.54 0.37
CA GLU A 4 16.55 -0.41 -0.74
C GLU A 4 16.03 0.20 -2.05
N LEU A 5 16.64 -0.16 -3.18
CA LEU A 5 16.31 0.42 -4.49
C LEU A 5 14.86 0.17 -4.88
N GLU A 6 14.34 -0.99 -4.51
CA GLU A 6 12.97 -1.44 -4.78
C GLU A 6 11.93 -0.59 -4.03
N GLN A 7 12.32 0.14 -2.99
CA GLN A 7 11.45 1.03 -2.23
C GLN A 7 11.34 2.43 -2.85
N ILE A 8 12.21 2.77 -3.80
CA ILE A 8 12.25 4.07 -4.47
C ILE A 8 11.28 4.05 -5.67
N ALA A 9 10.17 4.76 -5.53
CA ALA A 9 9.17 4.91 -6.58
C ALA A 9 8.90 6.40 -6.87
N LEU A 10 8.44 6.70 -8.09
CA LEU A 10 8.10 8.06 -8.50
C LEU A 10 7.07 8.67 -7.53
N GLY A 11 7.31 9.90 -7.09
CA GLY A 11 6.45 10.59 -6.12
C GLY A 11 6.63 10.16 -4.66
N GLY A 12 7.48 9.16 -4.37
CA GLY A 12 7.83 8.75 -3.02
C GLY A 12 8.51 9.86 -2.23
N LEU A 13 8.26 9.91 -0.92
CA LEU A 13 8.80 10.93 -0.02
C LEU A 13 9.87 10.34 0.90
N PHE A 14 11.04 10.97 0.89
CA PHE A 14 12.18 10.62 1.73
C PHE A 14 12.82 11.86 2.35
N TYR A 15 13.60 11.69 3.41
CA TYR A 15 14.52 12.74 3.84
C TYR A 15 15.76 12.70 2.97
N ARG A 16 16.29 13.87 2.59
CA ARG A 16 17.61 14.03 1.99
C ARG A 16 18.29 15.19 2.71
N LYS A 17 19.41 14.93 3.39
CA LYS A 17 20.10 15.94 4.23
C LYS A 17 19.14 16.65 5.22
N GLY A 18 18.25 15.87 5.85
CA GLY A 18 17.25 16.36 6.81
C GLY A 18 16.04 17.08 6.23
N LYS A 19 15.92 17.23 4.91
CA LYS A 19 14.76 17.87 4.25
C LYS A 19 13.92 16.85 3.50
N VAL A 20 12.60 17.01 3.53
CA VAL A 20 11.69 16.17 2.75
C VAL A 20 11.91 16.42 1.26
N THR A 21 12.21 15.36 0.53
CA THR A 21 12.43 15.34 -0.91
C THR A 21 11.48 14.35 -1.55
N GLN A 22 10.87 14.75 -2.66
CA GLN A 22 10.05 13.87 -3.48
C GLN A 22 10.89 13.25 -4.59
N VAL A 23 10.72 11.96 -4.83
CA VAL A 23 11.36 11.25 -5.95
C VAL A 23 10.79 11.76 -7.28
N ARG A 24 11.67 12.13 -8.20
CA ARG A 24 11.39 12.66 -9.55
C ARG A 24 12.11 11.82 -10.58
N GLU A 25 11.72 11.94 -11.85
CA GLU A 25 12.33 11.20 -12.97
C GLU A 25 13.86 11.38 -13.04
N GLU A 26 14.36 12.60 -12.81
CA GLU A 26 15.79 12.91 -12.81
C GLU A 26 16.61 12.10 -11.79
N HIS A 27 15.99 11.66 -10.70
CA HIS A 27 16.67 10.85 -9.68
C HIS A 27 16.92 9.41 -10.12
N PHE A 28 16.18 8.89 -11.10
CA PHE A 28 16.35 7.52 -11.58
C PHE A 28 17.63 7.34 -12.41
N LEU A 29 18.15 8.42 -13.01
CA LEU A 29 19.43 8.40 -13.73
C LEU A 29 20.60 8.03 -12.82
N GLN A 30 20.49 8.31 -11.51
CA GLN A 30 21.53 8.06 -10.51
C GLN A 30 20.94 7.37 -9.27
N MET A 31 20.00 6.43 -9.48
CA MET A 31 19.21 5.83 -8.40
C MET A 31 20.06 5.22 -7.29
N ALA A 32 21.16 4.53 -7.63
CA ALA A 32 22.05 3.92 -6.64
C ALA A 32 22.78 4.95 -5.75
N ALA A 33 23.17 6.10 -6.32
CA ALA A 33 23.75 7.19 -5.53
C ALA A 33 22.67 7.89 -4.70
N PHE A 34 21.51 8.14 -5.31
CA PHE A 34 20.36 8.75 -4.65
C PHE A 34 19.89 7.95 -3.43
N ALA A 35 19.82 6.62 -3.54
CA ALA A 35 19.45 5.72 -2.44
C ALA A 35 20.33 5.87 -1.19
N ARG A 36 21.61 6.22 -1.36
CA ARG A 36 22.57 6.44 -0.27
C ARG A 36 22.44 7.81 0.39
N GLU A 37 21.78 8.75 -0.27
CA GLU A 37 21.60 10.11 0.22
C GLU A 37 20.27 10.34 0.91
N ILE A 38 19.38 9.35 0.87
CA ILE A 38 18.03 9.44 1.38
C ILE A 38 17.83 8.57 2.62
N ASP A 39 16.98 9.06 3.52
CA ASP A 39 16.53 8.33 4.70
C ASP A 39 15.00 8.16 4.66
N PRO A 40 14.47 7.03 5.14
CA PRO A 40 13.04 6.82 5.18
C PRO A 40 12.39 7.74 6.23
N ILE A 41 11.19 8.22 5.94
CA ILE A 41 10.42 9.08 6.84
C ILE A 41 9.53 8.20 7.73
N PRO A 42 9.68 8.19 9.07
CA PRO A 42 8.81 7.42 9.95
C PRO A 42 7.36 7.88 9.86
N ILE A 43 6.41 6.95 10.02
CA ILE A 43 4.99 7.31 10.08
C ILE A 43 4.69 7.99 11.42
N ASP A 44 4.01 9.13 11.34
CA ASP A 44 3.35 9.75 12.49
C ASP A 44 2.02 10.40 12.06
N GLY A 45 1.17 10.71 13.04
CA GLY A 45 -0.16 11.27 12.77
C GLY A 45 -0.15 12.62 12.05
N ILE A 46 0.85 13.48 12.30
CA ILE A 46 0.99 14.78 11.62
C ILE A 46 1.35 14.55 10.15
N ARG A 47 2.32 13.68 9.87
CA ARG A 47 2.71 13.35 8.49
C ARG A 47 1.57 12.71 7.71
N LEU A 48 0.82 11.79 8.33
CA LEU A 48 -0.37 11.20 7.71
C LEU A 48 -1.44 12.26 7.41
N TRP A 49 -1.67 13.20 8.33
CA TRP A 49 -2.55 14.33 8.08
C TRP A 49 -2.10 15.19 6.89
N LYS A 50 -0.80 15.44 6.75
CA LYS A 50 -0.24 16.15 5.58
C LYS A 50 -0.44 15.40 4.26
N LEU A 51 -0.69 14.08 4.31
CA LEU A 51 -1.05 13.24 3.15
C LEU A 51 -2.58 13.11 2.96
N GLY A 52 -3.37 13.87 3.73
CA GLY A 52 -4.82 13.91 3.65
C GLY A 52 -5.52 12.78 4.41
N PHE A 53 -4.86 12.14 5.38
CA PHE A 53 -5.55 11.26 6.32
C PHE A 53 -6.30 12.08 7.37
N SER A 54 -7.50 11.64 7.70
CA SER A 54 -8.25 12.09 8.86
C SER A 54 -7.86 11.29 10.10
N ARG A 55 -8.05 11.85 11.29
CA ARG A 55 -7.78 11.16 12.55
C ARG A 55 -9.07 10.81 13.26
N ASN A 56 -9.22 9.54 13.65
CA ASN A 56 -10.24 9.11 14.59
C ASN A 56 -9.75 9.41 16.01
N ILE A 57 -10.40 10.36 16.69
CA ILE A 57 -10.00 10.83 18.02
C ILE A 57 -10.17 9.71 19.06
N THR A 58 -11.21 8.89 18.92
CA THR A 58 -11.55 7.82 19.86
C THR A 58 -10.54 6.66 19.81
N THR A 59 -10.12 6.25 18.61
CA THR A 59 -9.25 5.09 18.43
C THR A 59 -7.78 5.44 18.22
N GLY A 60 -7.48 6.71 17.98
CA GLY A 60 -6.16 7.20 17.58
C GLY A 60 -5.74 6.78 16.16
N ALA A 61 -6.59 6.05 15.43
CA ALA A 61 -6.29 5.60 14.07
C ALA A 61 -6.38 6.76 13.09
N SER A 62 -5.45 6.81 12.13
CA SER A 62 -5.55 7.66 10.96
C SER A 62 -6.28 6.89 9.86
N TYR A 63 -7.14 7.54 9.08
CA TYR A 63 -7.88 6.88 8.01
C TYR A 63 -8.01 7.77 6.79
N LYS A 64 -8.09 7.15 5.63
CA LYS A 64 -8.38 7.83 4.38
C LYS A 64 -9.25 6.92 3.52
N SER A 65 -10.32 7.50 2.98
CA SER A 65 -11.29 6.79 2.16
C SER A 65 -11.12 7.19 0.70
N TRP A 66 -11.20 6.22 -0.19
CA TRP A 66 -11.18 6.44 -1.63
C TRP A 66 -12.06 5.39 -2.31
N GLN A 67 -12.94 5.84 -3.22
CA GLN A 67 -13.85 4.97 -3.99
C GLN A 67 -14.61 3.92 -3.13
N GLY A 68 -15.07 4.33 -1.95
CA GLY A 68 -15.83 3.46 -1.04
C GLY A 68 -14.99 2.51 -0.17
N ILE A 69 -13.67 2.55 -0.27
CA ILE A 69 -12.77 1.75 0.57
C ILE A 69 -12.06 2.66 1.55
N THR A 70 -12.05 2.27 2.83
CA THR A 70 -11.35 3.01 3.88
C THR A 70 -10.12 2.24 4.34
N LEU A 71 -8.96 2.86 4.14
CA LEU A 71 -7.69 2.42 4.71
C LEU A 71 -7.54 3.03 6.10
N TYR A 72 -7.35 2.19 7.11
CA TYR A 72 -7.04 2.61 8.48
C TYR A 72 -5.58 2.27 8.81
N LEU A 73 -4.89 3.22 9.43
CA LEU A 73 -3.56 3.10 9.99
C LEU A 73 -3.65 3.36 11.49
N LYS A 74 -3.54 2.30 12.28
CA LYS A 74 -3.60 2.38 13.75
C LYS A 74 -2.20 2.32 14.35
N PRO A 75 -1.84 3.20 15.30
CA PRO A 75 -0.58 3.08 16.03
C PRO A 75 -0.47 1.71 16.70
N GLY A 76 0.64 1.01 16.44
CA GLY A 76 0.99 -0.27 17.04
C GLY A 76 2.16 -0.15 18.02
N THR A 77 2.80 -1.27 18.32
CA THR A 77 4.03 -1.32 19.13
C THR A 77 5.27 -1.16 18.25
N LEU A 78 6.42 -0.79 18.85
CA LEU A 78 7.72 -0.72 18.16
C LEU A 78 7.74 0.22 16.93
N ASN A 79 7.10 1.39 17.02
CA ASN A 79 7.00 2.38 15.92
C ASN A 79 6.30 1.86 14.64
N ARG A 80 5.53 0.77 14.75
CA ARG A 80 4.75 0.23 13.65
C ARG A 80 3.34 0.78 13.62
N TRP A 81 2.77 0.88 12.43
CA TRP A 81 1.40 1.27 12.17
C TRP A 81 0.66 0.11 11.53
N LEU A 82 -0.36 -0.38 12.22
CA LEU A 82 -1.19 -1.50 11.77
C LEU A 82 -2.10 -1.04 10.63
N VAL A 83 -2.03 -1.77 9.51
CA VAL A 83 -2.91 -1.59 8.36
C VAL A 83 -4.20 -2.36 8.61
N GLN A 84 -5.33 -1.69 8.49
CA GLN A 84 -6.66 -2.28 8.63
C GLN A 84 -7.56 -1.79 7.50
N PHE A 85 -8.49 -2.64 7.08
CA PHE A 85 -9.61 -2.28 6.23
C PHE A 85 -10.90 -2.54 7.00
N GLU A 86 -12.01 -2.00 6.51
CA GLU A 86 -13.32 -2.35 7.04
C GLU A 86 -13.53 -3.87 7.01
N GLY A 87 -13.90 -4.45 8.16
CA GLY A 87 -14.06 -5.90 8.33
C GLY A 87 -12.76 -6.70 8.52
N VAL A 88 -11.58 -6.11 8.34
CA VAL A 88 -10.28 -6.79 8.56
C VAL A 88 -9.39 -6.02 9.53
N PRO A 89 -9.33 -6.47 10.80
CA PRO A 89 -8.69 -5.71 11.87
C PRO A 89 -7.16 -5.72 11.81
N LYS A 90 -6.52 -6.57 11.01
CA LYS A 90 -5.07 -6.54 10.83
C LYS A 90 -4.69 -7.21 9.52
N VAL A 91 -4.14 -6.40 8.63
CA VAL A 91 -3.57 -6.84 7.36
C VAL A 91 -2.07 -7.03 7.51
N GLY A 92 -1.41 -6.00 8.03
CA GLY A 92 0.03 -5.94 8.15
C GLY A 92 0.44 -4.75 9.00
N ALA A 93 1.72 -4.42 8.95
CA ALA A 93 2.29 -3.27 9.63
C ALA A 93 3.20 -2.49 8.68
N LEU A 94 3.22 -1.17 8.82
CA LEU A 94 4.10 -0.25 8.11
C LEU A 94 4.88 0.57 9.13
N GLU A 95 6.07 1.02 8.76
CA GLU A 95 6.96 1.83 9.58
C GLU A 95 7.19 3.20 8.96
N TYR A 96 7.14 3.30 7.63
CA TYR A 96 7.56 4.50 6.88
C TYR A 96 6.52 5.02 5.89
N ILE A 97 6.58 6.33 5.63
CA ILE A 97 5.64 7.04 4.75
C ILE A 97 5.66 6.51 3.31
N HIS A 98 6.84 6.19 2.76
CA HIS A 98 6.94 5.69 1.40
C HIS A 98 6.20 4.34 1.23
N GLU A 99 6.12 3.52 2.28
CA GLU A 99 5.36 2.27 2.26
C GLU A 99 3.86 2.54 2.23
N VAL A 100 3.39 3.56 2.94
CA VAL A 100 1.98 4.03 2.88
C VAL A 100 1.65 4.55 1.49
N GLN A 101 2.55 5.34 0.89
CA GLN A 101 2.35 5.86 -0.47
C GLN A 101 2.28 4.73 -1.50
N ARG A 102 3.15 3.72 -1.37
CA ARG A 102 3.14 2.56 -2.24
C ARG A 102 1.88 1.73 -2.06
N LEU A 103 1.46 1.46 -0.83
CA LEU A 103 0.19 0.78 -0.56
C LEU A 103 -0.99 1.55 -1.16
N TRP A 104 -1.02 2.87 -1.02
CA TRP A 104 -2.08 3.72 -1.58
C TRP A 104 -2.11 3.65 -3.12
N PHE A 105 -0.95 3.85 -3.76
CA PHE A 105 -0.84 3.76 -5.22
C PHE A 105 -1.23 2.38 -5.74
N THR A 106 -0.79 1.33 -5.06
CA THR A 106 -1.20 -0.03 -5.35
C THR A 106 -2.72 -0.22 -5.26
N LEU A 107 -3.37 0.30 -4.22
CA LEU A 107 -4.79 0.09 -4.00
C LEU A 107 -5.65 0.87 -5.00
N PHE A 108 -5.22 2.09 -5.35
CA PHE A 108 -6.10 3.08 -5.99
C PHE A 108 -5.57 3.65 -7.32
N GLY A 109 -4.36 3.27 -7.74
CA GLY A 109 -3.70 3.82 -8.93
C GLY A 109 -3.34 5.31 -8.81
N GLU A 110 -3.40 5.88 -7.60
CA GLU A 110 -3.22 7.30 -7.33
C GLU A 110 -1.96 7.55 -6.51
N HIS A 111 -1.17 8.57 -6.83
CA HIS A 111 -0.04 8.96 -6.00
C HIS A 111 -0.51 9.73 -4.76
N LEU A 112 -0.14 9.22 -3.58
CA LEU A 112 -0.42 9.91 -2.33
C LEU A 112 0.57 11.07 -2.15
N THR A 113 0.16 12.29 -2.51
CA THR A 113 0.97 13.51 -2.38
C THR A 113 0.62 14.32 -1.13
N LEU A 114 1.51 15.26 -0.77
CA LEU A 114 1.21 16.23 0.28
C LEU A 114 0.05 17.14 -0.14
N VAL A 115 -0.90 17.40 0.76
CA VAL A 115 -2.05 18.28 0.51
C VAL A 115 -1.57 19.73 0.39
N ALA A 116 -1.97 20.41 -0.69
CA ALA A 116 -1.70 21.82 -0.90
C ALA A 116 -2.34 22.65 0.22
N GLY A 117 -1.51 23.24 1.10
CA GLY A 117 -1.96 23.98 2.29
C GLY A 117 -1.30 23.53 3.60
N ALA A 118 -0.80 22.30 3.67
CA ALA A 118 -0.07 21.77 4.83
C ALA A 118 1.32 22.43 5.09
N VAL A 119 1.69 23.41 4.27
CA VAL A 119 2.93 24.19 4.32
C VAL A 119 2.73 25.54 5.04
N LYS A 120 1.48 25.94 5.35
CA LYS A 120 1.23 27.18 6.10
C LYS A 120 1.08 26.90 7.59
N GLU A 121 2.23 26.85 8.26
CA GLU A 121 2.33 26.91 9.71
C GLU A 121 2.06 28.35 10.17
N LYS A 122 0.77 28.68 10.38
CA LYS A 122 0.24 29.65 11.35
C LYS A 122 -1.22 29.98 11.02
N ASP A 123 -2.02 29.99 12.08
CA ASP A 123 -3.38 30.54 12.17
C ASP A 123 -4.46 29.84 11.35
N ARG A 124 -5.19 28.93 12.00
CA ARG A 124 -6.59 29.21 12.40
C ARG A 124 -7.24 27.98 13.03
N ASP A 125 -7.67 28.16 14.28
CA ASP A 125 -8.76 27.40 14.87
C ASP A 125 -10.02 27.54 14.01
N ASN A 126 -10.81 26.46 13.94
CA ASN A 126 -12.17 26.40 13.41
C ASN A 126 -12.38 26.57 11.90
N GLU A 127 -11.91 25.63 11.08
CA GLU A 127 -12.60 25.30 9.82
C GLU A 127 -12.75 23.79 9.66
N LYS A 128 -14.00 23.36 9.47
CA LYS A 128 -14.40 21.99 9.17
C LYS A 128 -13.74 21.60 7.83
N PRO A 129 -13.04 20.46 7.72
CA PRO A 129 -12.40 20.09 6.46
C PRO A 129 -13.46 20.00 5.35
N PRO A 130 -13.22 20.58 4.17
CA PRO A 130 -14.14 20.43 3.05
C PRO A 130 -14.21 18.94 2.67
N VAL A 131 -15.42 18.44 2.52
CA VAL A 131 -15.67 17.13 1.89
C VAL A 131 -15.27 17.30 0.42
N PRO A 132 -14.23 16.63 -0.09
CA PRO A 132 -13.92 16.73 -1.51
C PRO A 132 -15.10 16.12 -2.29
N GLU A 133 -15.71 16.92 -3.16
CA GLU A 133 -16.67 16.41 -4.14
C GLU A 133 -15.97 15.40 -5.05
N PRO A 134 -16.63 14.27 -5.38
CA PRO A 134 -16.04 13.27 -6.26
C PRO A 134 -15.81 13.88 -7.65
N VAL A 135 -14.54 14.12 -7.99
CA VAL A 135 -14.15 14.49 -9.34
C VAL A 135 -14.36 13.27 -10.23
N ALA A 136 -15.35 13.33 -11.12
CA ALA A 136 -15.54 12.34 -12.16
C ALA A 136 -14.36 12.43 -13.15
N ILE A 137 -13.49 11.43 -13.12
CA ILE A 137 -12.47 11.24 -14.17
C ILE A 137 -13.16 10.51 -15.33
N PRO A 138 -13.05 11.00 -16.57
CA PRO A 138 -13.67 10.38 -17.73
C PRO A 138 -13.12 8.96 -17.94
N GLY A 139 -14.04 8.03 -18.24
CA GLY A 139 -13.71 6.65 -18.54
C GLY A 139 -13.00 6.50 -19.88
N ASP A 140 -12.02 5.61 -19.93
CA ASP A 140 -11.84 4.54 -20.93
C ASP A 140 -10.40 4.01 -20.87
N HIS A 141 -10.12 3.09 -19.95
CA HIS A 141 -9.11 2.03 -20.11
C HIS A 141 -9.57 0.81 -19.32
N ILE A 142 -10.47 0.05 -19.94
CA ILE A 142 -10.61 -1.40 -19.77
C ILE A 142 -9.32 -1.98 -20.41
N TYR A 143 -8.73 -3.05 -19.84
CA TYR A 143 -7.35 -3.60 -20.05
C TYR A 143 -6.30 -2.90 -19.15
N ASP A 144 -5.58 -3.53 -18.21
CA ASP A 144 -5.22 -4.93 -17.93
C ASP A 144 -5.19 -5.14 -16.41
N GLN A 145 -5.77 -6.21 -15.86
CA GLN A 145 -5.88 -6.41 -14.40
C GLN A 145 -4.50 -6.49 -13.72
N PRO A 146 -4.01 -5.44 -13.03
CA PRO A 146 -2.78 -5.52 -12.27
C PRO A 146 -3.16 -6.01 -10.89
N TYR A 147 -3.12 -7.32 -10.72
CA TYR A 147 -3.14 -7.89 -9.39
C TYR A 147 -1.87 -7.45 -8.65
N TYR A 148 -1.98 -7.23 -7.36
CA TYR A 148 -0.86 -6.93 -6.48
C TYR A 148 -0.92 -7.83 -5.27
N VAL A 149 0.23 -8.36 -4.90
CA VAL A 149 0.40 -9.11 -3.66
C VAL A 149 1.12 -8.23 -2.67
N THR A 150 0.59 -8.13 -1.46
CA THR A 150 1.27 -7.41 -0.39
C THR A 150 2.64 -8.03 -0.11
N TRP A 151 3.59 -7.24 0.37
CA TRP A 151 4.96 -7.69 0.61
C TRP A 151 5.03 -8.88 1.58
N ASP A 152 4.07 -9.00 2.50
CA ASP A 152 3.90 -10.12 3.42
C ASP A 152 3.15 -11.30 2.79
N SER A 153 2.80 -11.23 1.51
CA SER A 153 2.05 -12.25 0.79
C SER A 153 0.69 -12.61 1.40
N ARG A 154 0.11 -11.75 2.25
CA ARG A 154 -1.16 -12.04 2.94
C ARG A 154 -2.38 -11.56 2.19
N LEU A 155 -2.27 -10.57 1.32
CA LEU A 155 -3.37 -10.08 0.51
C LEU A 155 -3.03 -10.11 -0.98
N LEU A 156 -4.05 -10.45 -1.76
CA LEU A 156 -4.11 -10.20 -3.19
C LEU A 156 -5.12 -9.07 -3.45
N ILE A 157 -4.71 -8.05 -4.20
CA ILE A 157 -5.51 -6.88 -4.51
C ILE A 157 -5.67 -6.81 -6.03
N ARG A 158 -6.91 -6.64 -6.51
CA ARG A 158 -7.21 -6.26 -7.90
C ARG A 158 -7.61 -4.80 -7.94
N THR A 159 -7.04 -4.01 -8.85
CA THR A 159 -7.22 -2.54 -8.87
C THR A 159 -8.34 -2.05 -9.79
N GLY A 160 -8.67 -2.75 -10.88
CA GLY A 160 -9.68 -2.29 -11.85
C GLY A 160 -11.12 -2.31 -11.32
N ARG A 161 -11.60 -3.48 -10.89
CA ARG A 161 -12.80 -3.61 -10.04
C ARG A 161 -12.31 -4.00 -8.67
N ILE A 162 -12.24 -3.02 -7.75
CA ILE A 162 -11.47 -3.23 -6.53
C ILE A 162 -11.99 -4.45 -5.78
N ALA A 163 -11.09 -5.40 -5.56
CA ALA A 163 -11.33 -6.60 -4.79
C ALA A 163 -10.06 -6.93 -4.01
N VAL A 164 -10.22 -7.15 -2.71
CA VAL A 164 -9.12 -7.54 -1.83
C VAL A 164 -9.45 -8.94 -1.33
N TRP A 165 -8.54 -9.88 -1.56
CA TRP A 165 -8.62 -11.22 -1.01
C TRP A 165 -7.53 -11.43 0.02
N ARG A 166 -7.87 -12.12 1.10
CA ARG A 166 -6.91 -12.75 2.00
C ARG A 166 -6.38 -14.02 1.36
N ILE A 167 -5.05 -14.14 1.30
CA ILE A 167 -4.34 -15.35 0.91
C ILE A 167 -4.27 -16.25 2.15
N GLY A 168 -4.68 -17.51 2.00
CA GLY A 168 -4.67 -18.50 3.08
C GLY A 168 -4.98 -19.89 2.57
N GLU A 169 -5.25 -20.85 3.46
CA GLU A 169 -5.50 -22.25 3.06
C GLU A 169 -6.97 -22.55 2.75
N GLU A 170 -7.87 -21.65 3.15
CA GLU A 170 -9.31 -21.74 2.90
C GLU A 170 -9.63 -21.58 1.40
N LYS A 171 -10.65 -22.30 0.92
CA LYS A 171 -11.12 -22.23 -0.49
C LYS A 171 -9.94 -22.40 -1.47
N THR A 172 -9.19 -23.48 -1.30
CA THR A 172 -7.97 -23.77 -2.07
C THR A 172 -8.18 -23.63 -3.57
N LEU A 173 -7.22 -23.01 -4.24
CA LEU A 173 -7.16 -22.81 -5.69
C LEU A 173 -6.01 -23.60 -6.33
N PHE A 174 -4.86 -23.68 -5.64
CA PHE A 174 -3.68 -24.40 -6.09
C PHE A 174 -2.81 -24.82 -4.89
N GLU A 175 -1.78 -25.63 -5.15
CA GLU A 175 -0.74 -25.97 -4.18
C GLU A 175 0.59 -25.34 -4.59
N TRP A 176 1.31 -24.78 -3.63
CA TRP A 176 2.62 -24.16 -3.85
C TRP A 176 3.54 -24.46 -2.66
N SER A 177 4.73 -25.00 -2.93
CA SER A 177 5.70 -25.43 -1.91
C SER A 177 5.10 -26.34 -0.83
N GLY A 178 4.21 -27.27 -1.21
CA GLY A 178 3.55 -28.21 -0.30
C GLY A 178 2.43 -27.60 0.56
N ARG A 179 2.05 -26.33 0.33
CA ARG A 179 0.94 -25.67 1.02
C ARG A 179 -0.23 -25.44 0.07
N ARG A 180 -1.44 -25.53 0.61
CA ARG A 180 -2.67 -25.18 -0.09
C ARG A 180 -2.84 -23.67 -0.08
N VAL A 181 -3.00 -23.07 -1.25
CA VAL A 181 -3.20 -21.63 -1.39
C VAL A 181 -4.57 -21.36 -1.97
N GLY A 182 -5.32 -20.50 -1.30
CA GLY A 182 -6.66 -20.08 -1.65
C GLY A 182 -6.86 -18.60 -1.33
N LEU A 183 -7.99 -18.07 -1.82
CA LEU A 183 -8.35 -16.67 -1.73
C LEU A 183 -9.73 -16.52 -1.09
N THR A 184 -9.79 -15.76 0.00
CA THR A 184 -11.03 -15.41 0.70
C THR A 184 -11.30 -13.92 0.51
N LEU A 185 -12.43 -13.56 -0.10
CA LEU A 185 -12.78 -12.15 -0.34
C LEU A 185 -12.93 -11.42 1.00
N VAL A 186 -12.18 -10.33 1.14
CA VAL A 186 -12.15 -9.46 2.31
C VAL A 186 -13.05 -8.25 2.10
N THR A 187 -12.86 -7.55 0.98
CA THR A 187 -13.66 -6.37 0.63
C THR A 187 -13.70 -6.16 -0.88
N GLY A 188 -14.63 -5.33 -1.35
CA GLY A 188 -14.85 -5.04 -2.76
C GLY A 188 -15.85 -5.97 -3.44
N GLN A 189 -15.86 -5.96 -4.77
CA GLN A 189 -16.77 -6.77 -5.58
C GLN A 189 -15.98 -7.76 -6.45
N ALA A 190 -16.22 -9.06 -6.23
CA ALA A 190 -15.62 -10.11 -7.02
C ALA A 190 -16.53 -11.33 -7.16
N SER A 191 -16.58 -11.89 -8.36
CA SER A 191 -17.20 -13.19 -8.63
C SER A 191 -16.26 -14.35 -8.26
N GLU A 192 -16.78 -15.58 -8.31
CA GLU A 192 -15.95 -16.78 -8.20
C GLU A 192 -14.94 -16.89 -9.36
N GLU A 193 -15.32 -16.46 -10.57
CA GLU A 193 -14.41 -16.40 -11.72
C GLU A 193 -13.25 -15.42 -11.47
N ASP A 194 -13.54 -14.25 -10.89
CA ASP A 194 -12.52 -13.26 -10.52
C ASP A 194 -11.52 -13.83 -9.49
N ARG A 195 -12.02 -14.63 -8.55
CA ARG A 195 -11.22 -15.33 -7.54
C ARG A 195 -10.29 -16.36 -8.19
N VAL A 196 -10.80 -17.16 -9.14
CA VAL A 196 -9.99 -18.14 -9.88
C VAL A 196 -8.92 -17.45 -10.74
N LEU A 197 -9.27 -16.35 -11.42
CA LEU A 197 -8.31 -15.55 -12.18
C LEU A 197 -7.22 -14.95 -11.29
N GLY A 198 -7.59 -14.42 -10.13
CA GLY A 198 -6.63 -13.92 -9.14
C GLY A 198 -5.71 -15.01 -8.59
N GLY A 199 -6.24 -16.22 -8.37
CA GLY A 199 -5.44 -17.37 -7.97
C GLY A 199 -4.41 -17.77 -9.03
N LYS A 200 -4.81 -17.81 -10.30
CA LYS A 200 -3.88 -18.09 -11.42
C LYS A 200 -2.76 -17.06 -11.50
N TRP A 201 -3.10 -15.78 -11.38
CA TRP A 201 -2.10 -14.72 -11.37
C TRP A 201 -1.15 -14.87 -10.17
N LEU A 202 -1.68 -15.13 -8.97
CA LEU A 202 -0.88 -15.30 -7.75
C LEU A 202 0.09 -16.47 -7.89
N GLN A 203 -0.37 -17.60 -8.44
CA GLN A 203 0.49 -18.76 -8.71
C GLN A 203 1.66 -18.39 -9.64
N GLN A 204 1.37 -17.75 -10.78
CA GLN A 204 2.39 -17.32 -11.73
C GLN A 204 3.38 -16.32 -11.11
N HIS A 205 2.89 -15.42 -10.25
CA HIS A 205 3.72 -14.48 -9.53
C HIS A 205 4.69 -15.19 -8.56
N LEU A 206 4.19 -16.11 -7.75
CA LEU A 206 4.99 -16.88 -6.80
C LEU A 206 6.03 -17.76 -7.50
N GLU A 207 5.67 -18.38 -8.63
CA GLU A 207 6.61 -19.14 -9.46
C GLU A 207 7.72 -18.24 -10.04
N ALA A 208 7.35 -17.05 -10.56
CA ALA A 208 8.32 -16.10 -11.10
C ALA A 208 9.28 -15.54 -10.03
N VAL A 209 8.78 -15.32 -8.80
CA VAL A 209 9.61 -14.89 -7.66
C VAL A 209 10.53 -16.02 -7.20
N GLY A 210 10.01 -17.25 -7.08
CA GLY A 210 10.80 -18.43 -6.70
C GLY A 210 11.93 -18.74 -7.69
N LEU A 211 11.72 -18.50 -8.99
CA LEU A 211 12.75 -18.66 -10.02
C LEU A 211 13.85 -17.59 -9.96
N ARG A 212 13.56 -16.41 -9.41
CA ARG A 212 14.53 -15.30 -9.29
C ARG A 212 15.39 -15.37 -8.04
N ASN A 213 15.05 -16.24 -7.07
CA ASN A 213 15.77 -16.38 -5.82
C ASN A 213 16.34 -17.80 -5.65
N PRO A 214 17.38 -18.20 -6.42
CA PRO A 214 18.02 -19.51 -6.28
C PRO A 214 18.85 -19.63 -4.98
N GLU A 215 19.12 -18.52 -4.29
CA GLU A 215 19.85 -18.47 -3.02
C GLU A 215 18.90 -18.44 -1.81
N GLY A 216 18.13 -19.51 -1.62
CA GLY A 216 17.88 -20.07 -0.28
C GLY A 216 16.88 -19.40 0.68
N GLU A 217 16.18 -18.32 0.36
CA GLU A 217 15.06 -17.86 1.20
C GLU A 217 13.70 -18.39 0.70
N ASP A 218 13.10 -19.28 1.49
CA ASP A 218 11.78 -19.87 1.26
C ASP A 218 10.70 -18.77 1.30
N PRO A 219 10.06 -18.41 0.16
CA PRO A 219 9.03 -17.39 0.13
C PRO A 219 7.77 -17.82 0.92
N ALA A 220 7.64 -19.12 1.27
CA ALA A 220 6.55 -19.62 2.11
C ALA A 220 6.60 -19.10 3.56
N ARG A 221 7.71 -18.51 3.99
CA ARG A 221 7.84 -17.89 5.32
C ARG A 221 6.96 -16.64 5.49
N TYR A 222 6.59 -15.97 4.41
CA TYR A 222 5.76 -14.77 4.47
C TYR A 222 4.26 -15.08 4.62
N LEU A 223 3.83 -16.27 4.19
CA LEU A 223 2.44 -16.75 4.24
C LEU A 223 1.95 -17.19 5.64
N GLY A 224 2.70 -16.90 6.71
CA GLY A 224 2.36 -17.24 8.10
C GLY A 224 1.53 -16.18 8.82
#